data_AF-A0A6J1H030-F1
#
_entry.id   AF-A0A6J1H030-F1
#
_cell.length_a   1.000
_cell.length_b   1.000
_cell.length_c   1.000
_cell.angle_alpha   90.00
_cell.angle_beta   90.00
_cell.angle_gamma   90.00
#
_symmetry.space_group_name_H-M   'P 1'
#
loop_
_entity.id
_entity.type
_entity.pdbx_description
1 polymer ?
#
loop_
_entity_poly.entity_id
_entity_poly.type
_entity_poly.pdbx_seq_one_letter_code
_entity_poly.pdbx_strand_id
1 'polypeptide(L)'
;MPFISEKLEDRSTMDNQNGAFYASPLAIESLPNDLLIEVLAKVAAFSFTHLVQAKLATKDFLEASSHGYIFQHASLGNFQKLLWNNSIEFWSFMEKCNNNENPETLYRKGMLEFFTHCREAFGMTYLKLSAQKGYPKACYVYGIIL
;
A
#
# COMPACT_ATOMS: atom_id res chain seq x y z
N MET A 1 -79.52 -10.52 30.50
CA MET A 1 -78.16 -10.06 30.85
C MET A 1 -77.60 -9.30 29.65
N PRO A 2 -77.04 -8.09 29.84
CA PRO A 2 -77.41 -6.94 29.01
C PRO A 2 -76.21 -6.12 28.44
N PHE A 3 -76.53 -5.05 27.67
CA PHE A 3 -75.75 -3.84 27.29
C PHE A 3 -74.55 -3.97 26.30
N ILE A 4 -74.58 -3.37 25.08
CA ILE A 4 -74.27 -1.94 24.68
C ILE A 4 -72.82 -1.56 25.08
N SER A 5 -71.89 -1.00 24.29
CA SER A 5 -71.83 -0.06 23.15
C SER A 5 -70.44 -0.24 22.46
N GLU A 6 -70.28 -0.24 21.14
CA GLU A 6 -69.90 0.92 20.29
C GLU A 6 -68.94 1.95 20.95
N LYS A 7 -67.68 2.05 20.51
CA LYS A 7 -67.19 3.10 19.56
C LYS A 7 -65.68 3.02 19.30
N LEU A 8 -65.31 3.31 18.05
CA LEU A 8 -63.97 3.61 17.57
C LEU A 8 -63.38 4.86 18.25
N GLU A 9 -62.06 4.91 18.46
CA GLU A 9 -61.27 6.11 18.17
C GLU A 9 -59.76 5.84 18.01
N ASP A 10 -59.17 6.75 17.24
CA ASP A 10 -57.91 6.75 16.49
C ASP A 10 -56.72 7.32 17.31
N ARG A 11 -55.50 7.15 16.76
CA ARG A 11 -54.27 7.94 16.98
C ARG A 11 -53.42 7.79 18.26
N SER A 12 -52.19 7.35 17.96
CA SER A 12 -50.91 8.07 18.17
C SER A 12 -49.92 7.59 19.24
N THR A 13 -48.78 7.13 18.71
CA THR A 13 -47.38 7.47 19.05
C THR A 13 -46.72 7.00 20.34
N MET A 14 -45.44 6.61 20.13
CA MET A 14 -44.29 6.48 21.05
C MET A 14 -44.08 5.05 21.59
N ASP A 15 -42.94 4.37 21.39
CA ASP A 15 -41.60 4.86 21.07
C ASP A 15 -40.67 3.73 20.59
N ASN A 16 -39.75 4.12 19.71
CA ASN A 16 -38.31 3.87 19.80
C ASN A 16 -37.86 2.39 20.00
N GLN A 17 -37.23 1.75 19.01
CA GLN A 17 -35.84 2.05 18.69
C GLN A 17 -35.54 1.72 17.23
N ASN A 18 -35.38 2.77 16.43
CA ASN A 18 -34.44 2.73 15.33
C ASN A 18 -33.06 2.55 15.95
N GLY A 19 -32.61 1.30 16.04
CA GLY A 19 -31.19 0.99 16.09
C GLY A 19 -30.60 1.32 14.72
N ALA A 20 -30.56 2.62 14.38
CA ALA A 20 -29.57 3.10 13.45
C ALA A 20 -28.25 2.62 14.03
N PHE A 21 -27.68 1.58 13.41
CA PHE A 21 -26.25 1.39 13.45
C PHE A 21 -25.69 2.71 12.95
N TYR A 22 -25.41 3.61 13.89
CA TYR A 22 -24.40 4.63 13.70
C TYR A 22 -23.15 3.81 13.44
N ALA A 23 -22.93 3.46 12.18
CA ALA A 23 -21.62 3.16 11.70
C ALA A 23 -20.84 4.41 12.06
N SER A 24 -20.15 4.37 13.20
CA SER A 24 -19.05 5.28 13.44
C SER A 24 -18.29 5.34 12.12
N PRO A 25 -18.02 6.53 11.57
CA PRO A 25 -17.20 6.59 10.36
C PRO A 25 -15.98 5.73 10.65
N LEU A 26 -15.76 4.69 9.82
CA LEU A 26 -14.63 3.78 9.97
C LEU A 26 -13.45 4.68 10.25
N ALA A 27 -12.78 4.53 11.40
CA ALA A 27 -11.84 5.54 11.92
C ALA A 27 -10.69 5.89 10.95
N ILE A 28 -10.56 5.14 9.86
CA ILE A 28 -9.69 5.35 8.70
C ILE A 28 -10.24 6.42 7.75
N GLU A 29 -11.53 6.44 7.41
CA GLU A 29 -12.13 7.39 6.46
C GLU A 29 -12.13 8.84 6.99
N SER A 30 -11.97 9.00 8.31
CA SER A 30 -11.82 10.31 8.95
C SER A 30 -10.36 10.79 9.04
N LEU A 31 -9.38 9.98 8.63
CA LEU A 31 -7.98 10.37 8.68
C LEU A 31 -7.64 11.34 7.53
N PRO A 32 -6.78 12.34 7.79
CA PRO A 32 -6.15 13.11 6.73
C PRO A 32 -5.43 12.20 5.74
N ASN A 33 -5.46 12.61 4.46
CA ASN A 33 -4.85 11.85 3.37
C ASN A 33 -3.37 11.50 3.61
N ASP A 34 -2.60 12.38 4.25
CA ASP A 34 -1.19 12.13 4.58
C ASP A 34 -1.02 10.92 5.53
N LEU A 35 -1.94 10.75 6.49
CA LEU A 35 -1.93 9.59 7.39
C LEU A 35 -2.34 8.31 6.67
N LEU A 36 -3.26 8.39 5.69
CA LEU A 36 -3.60 7.27 4.83
C LEU A 36 -2.39 6.81 4.00
N ILE A 37 -1.67 7.77 3.42
CA ILE A 37 -0.44 7.50 2.66
C ILE A 37 0.62 6.85 3.56
N GLU A 38 0.82 7.35 4.77
CA GLU A 38 1.79 6.79 5.72
C GLU A 38 1.40 5.37 6.15
N VAL A 39 0.12 5.10 6.42
CA VAL A 39 -0.37 3.73 6.69
C VAL A 39 -0.10 2.83 5.49
N LEU A 40 -0.45 3.27 4.27
CA LEU A 40 -0.23 2.47 3.06
C LEU A 40 1.26 2.24 2.79
N ALA A 41 2.14 3.20 3.08
CA ALA A 41 3.58 3.04 2.96
C ALA A 41 4.09 1.95 3.92
N LYS A 42 3.60 1.92 5.17
CA LYS A 42 3.92 0.85 6.12
C LYS A 42 3.39 -0.51 5.68
N VAL A 43 2.17 -0.55 5.16
CA VAL A 43 1.57 -1.77 4.58
C VAL A 43 2.40 -2.26 3.39
N ALA A 44 2.83 -1.37 2.50
CA ALA A 44 3.67 -1.68 1.36
C ALA A 44 5.07 -2.17 1.76
N ALA A 45 5.67 -1.55 2.78
CA ALA A 45 6.95 -1.96 3.36
C ALA A 45 6.87 -3.36 4.01
N PHE A 46 5.69 -3.74 4.50
CA PHE A 46 5.47 -5.10 4.99
C PHE A 46 5.24 -6.10 3.86
N SER A 47 4.35 -5.77 2.91
CA SER A 47 4.04 -6.64 1.78
C SER A 47 3.27 -5.94 0.67
N PHE A 48 3.72 -6.12 -0.56
CA PHE A 48 2.98 -5.72 -1.76
C PHE A 48 1.57 -6.34 -1.83
N THR A 49 1.38 -7.59 -1.41
CA THR A 49 0.05 -8.22 -1.49
C THR A 49 -0.93 -7.56 -0.52
N HIS A 50 -0.47 -7.16 0.66
CA HIS A 50 -1.29 -6.42 1.62
C HIS A 50 -1.63 -5.02 1.10
N LEU A 51 -0.71 -4.37 0.38
CA LEU A 51 -1.01 -3.10 -0.29
C LEU A 51 -2.13 -3.26 -1.32
N VAL A 52 -2.11 -4.32 -2.13
CA VAL A 52 -3.19 -4.60 -3.10
C VAL A 52 -4.53 -4.81 -2.39
N GLN A 53 -4.54 -5.56 -1.27
CA GLN A 53 -5.77 -5.76 -0.50
C GLN A 53 -6.27 -4.46 0.13
N ALA A 54 -5.39 -3.62 0.66
CA ALA A 54 -5.76 -2.32 1.23
C ALA A 54 -6.42 -1.42 0.18
N LYS A 55 -5.92 -1.42 -1.07
CA LYS A 55 -6.52 -0.69 -2.18
C LYS A 55 -7.94 -1.14 -2.54
N LEU A 56 -8.24 -2.42 -2.34
CA LEU A 56 -9.56 -2.99 -2.63
C LEU A 56 -10.55 -2.76 -1.49
N ALA A 57 -10.06 -2.46 -0.28
CA ALA A 57 -10.89 -2.30 0.90
C ALA A 57 -11.69 -0.99 0.92
N THR A 58 -11.10 0.14 0.51
CA THR A 58 -11.76 1.45 0.56
C THR A 58 -11.39 2.34 -0.63
N LYS A 59 -12.26 3.29 -0.95
CA LYS A 59 -12.00 4.31 -2.00
C LYS A 59 -10.85 5.24 -1.59
N ASP A 60 -10.81 5.66 -0.34
CA ASP A 60 -9.77 6.57 0.17
C ASP A 60 -8.38 5.93 0.06
N PHE A 61 -8.25 4.63 0.37
CA PHE A 61 -6.99 3.93 0.15
C PHE A 61 -6.66 3.74 -1.32
N LEU A 62 -7.66 3.48 -2.17
CA LEU A 62 -7.42 3.41 -3.61
C LEU A 62 -6.84 4.72 -4.15
N GLU A 63 -7.42 5.86 -3.76
CA GLU A 63 -6.96 7.20 -4.15
C GLU A 63 -5.57 7.51 -3.58
N ALA A 64 -5.35 7.30 -2.29
CA ALA A 64 -4.06 7.52 -1.62
C ALA A 64 -2.95 6.60 -2.16
N SER A 65 -3.28 5.40 -2.65
CA SER A 65 -2.29 4.39 -3.07
C SER A 65 -1.43 4.77 -4.27
N SER A 66 -1.79 5.82 -4.99
CA SER A 66 -1.01 6.30 -6.14
C SER A 66 0.15 7.22 -5.73
N HIS A 67 0.25 7.57 -4.45
CA HIS A 67 1.29 8.47 -3.96
C HIS A 67 2.69 7.85 -4.04
N GLY A 68 3.64 8.60 -4.59
CA GLY A 68 5.02 8.15 -4.86
C GLY A 68 5.76 7.59 -3.64
N TYR A 69 5.52 8.20 -2.48
CA TYR A 69 6.07 7.78 -1.18
C TYR A 69 5.79 6.30 -0.86
N ILE A 70 4.63 5.77 -1.24
CA ILE A 70 4.28 4.37 -0.98
C ILE A 70 5.24 3.45 -1.76
N PHE A 71 5.51 3.76 -3.02
CA PHE A 71 6.41 2.99 -3.87
C PHE A 71 7.87 3.14 -3.45
N GLN A 72 8.26 4.30 -2.94
CA GLN A 72 9.59 4.52 -2.36
C GLN A 72 9.86 3.62 -1.15
N HIS A 73 8.83 3.31 -0.36
CA HIS A 73 8.94 2.50 0.86
C HIS A 73 8.53 1.04 0.70
N ALA A 74 7.97 0.66 -0.45
CA ALA A 74 7.47 -0.69 -0.65
C ALA A 74 8.58 -1.75 -0.60
N SER A 75 8.28 -2.88 0.03
CA SER A 75 9.18 -4.02 0.09
C SER A 75 9.00 -4.92 -1.12
N LEU A 76 10.12 -5.37 -1.65
CA LEU A 76 10.17 -6.37 -2.72
C LEU A 76 10.41 -7.78 -2.17
N GLY A 77 10.28 -8.00 -0.86
CA GLY A 77 10.57 -9.26 -0.18
C GLY A 77 9.83 -10.47 -0.77
N ASN A 78 8.59 -10.28 -1.21
CA ASN A 78 7.80 -11.36 -1.85
C ASN A 78 8.33 -11.74 -3.24
N PHE A 79 9.15 -10.90 -3.86
CA PHE A 79 9.70 -11.09 -5.20
C PHE A 79 11.13 -11.63 -5.14
N GLN A 80 11.37 -12.66 -4.33
CA GLN A 80 12.70 -13.30 -4.19
C GLN A 80 13.26 -13.82 -5.52
N LYS A 81 12.41 -14.13 -6.50
CA LYS A 81 12.82 -14.60 -7.84
C LYS A 81 12.62 -13.49 -8.89
N LEU A 82 13.41 -12.43 -8.81
CA LEU A 82 13.40 -11.31 -9.77
C LEU A 82 13.49 -11.76 -11.23
N LEU A 83 14.28 -12.81 -11.49
CA LEU A 83 14.60 -13.26 -12.84
C LEU A 83 13.49 -14.15 -13.47
N TRP A 84 12.47 -14.55 -12.71
CA TRP A 84 11.51 -15.60 -13.13
C TRP A 84 10.05 -15.16 -13.07
N ASN A 85 9.79 -13.88 -12.82
CA ASN A 85 8.42 -13.38 -12.79
C ASN A 85 8.05 -12.74 -14.12
N ASN A 86 7.15 -13.39 -14.86
CA ASN A 86 6.62 -12.91 -16.15
C ASN A 86 5.33 -12.07 -15.98
N SER A 87 4.93 -11.73 -14.76
CA SER A 87 3.75 -10.89 -14.50
C SER A 87 4.01 -9.45 -14.97
N ILE A 88 3.12 -8.94 -15.82
CA ILE A 88 3.12 -7.54 -16.28
C ILE A 88 2.93 -6.60 -15.09
N GLU A 89 2.07 -6.98 -14.15
CA GLU A 89 1.78 -6.25 -12.92
C GLU A 89 3.02 -6.10 -12.05
N PHE A 90 3.83 -7.17 -11.96
CA PHE A 90 5.11 -7.14 -11.25
C PHE A 90 6.07 -6.13 -11.86
N TRP A 91 6.27 -6.17 -13.19
CA TRP A 91 7.18 -5.24 -13.87
C TRP A 91 6.69 -3.79 -13.79
N SER A 92 5.38 -3.55 -13.94
CA SER A 92 4.80 -2.23 -13.76
C SER A 92 5.00 -1.70 -12.33
N PHE A 93 4.85 -2.57 -11.33
CA PHE A 93 5.10 -2.20 -9.94
C PHE A 93 6.59 -1.90 -9.68
N MET A 94 7.49 -2.72 -10.21
CA MET A 94 8.95 -2.51 -10.13
C MET A 94 9.36 -1.19 -10.78
N GLU A 95 8.79 -0.88 -11.95
CA GLU A 95 9.03 0.39 -12.63
C GLU A 95 8.57 1.59 -11.80
N LYS A 96 7.38 1.52 -11.18
CA LYS A 96 6.91 2.56 -10.25
C LYS A 96 7.85 2.72 -9.06
N CYS A 97 8.31 1.63 -8.45
CA CYS A 97 9.27 1.68 -7.35
C CYS A 97 10.60 2.30 -7.81
N ASN A 98 11.09 1.96 -9.00
CA ASN A 98 12.31 2.54 -9.57
C ASN A 98 12.15 4.05 -9.81
N ASN A 99 11.02 4.47 -10.38
CA ASN A 99 10.76 5.89 -10.69
C ASN A 99 10.59 6.75 -9.43
N ASN A 100 10.22 6.14 -8.31
CA ASN A 100 10.19 6.77 -6.98
C ASN A 100 11.48 6.50 -6.18
N GLU A 101 12.54 6.06 -6.85
CA GLU A 101 13.86 5.83 -6.28
C GLU A 101 13.87 4.93 -5.03
N ASN A 102 13.07 3.87 -5.06
CA ASN A 102 13.04 2.85 -4.02
C ASN A 102 14.44 2.22 -3.84
N PRO A 103 15.02 2.27 -2.63
CA PRO A 103 16.38 1.79 -2.38
C PRO A 103 16.58 0.31 -2.73
N GLU A 104 15.60 -0.55 -2.44
CA GLU A 104 15.68 -1.98 -2.72
C GLU A 104 15.61 -2.25 -4.23
N THR A 105 14.74 -1.55 -4.97
CA THR A 105 14.66 -1.65 -6.44
C THR A 105 15.96 -1.21 -7.09
N LEU A 106 16.52 -0.07 -6.66
CA LEU A 106 17.80 0.44 -7.17
C LEU A 106 18.93 -0.57 -6.93
N TYR A 107 19.00 -1.15 -5.73
CA TYR A 107 19.96 -2.21 -5.43
C TYR A 107 19.82 -3.40 -6.37
N ARG A 108 18.59 -3.93 -6.52
CA ARG A 108 18.32 -5.10 -7.37
C ARG A 108 18.69 -4.83 -8.83
N LYS A 109 18.36 -3.64 -9.35
CA LYS A 109 18.74 -3.19 -10.70
C LYS A 109 20.26 -3.07 -10.82
N GLY A 110 20.93 -2.46 -9.84
CA GLY A 110 22.39 -2.36 -9.81
C GLY A 110 23.08 -3.72 -9.82
N MET A 111 22.60 -4.68 -9.03
CA MET A 111 23.10 -6.06 -9.02
C MET A 111 22.94 -6.74 -10.39
N LEU A 112 21.78 -6.62 -11.01
CA LEU A 112 21.50 -7.20 -12.33
C LEU A 112 22.41 -6.62 -13.41
N GLU A 113 22.53 -5.29 -13.44
CA GLU A 113 23.33 -4.60 -14.44
C GLU A 113 24.83 -4.87 -14.28
N PHE A 114 25.32 -4.88 -13.04
CA PHE A 114 26.73 -5.11 -12.75
C PHE A 114 27.13 -6.57 -12.96
N PHE A 115 26.45 -7.51 -12.29
CA PHE A 115 26.88 -8.91 -12.22
C PHE A 115 26.30 -9.81 -13.32
N THR A 116 25.17 -9.46 -13.93
CA THR A 116 24.52 -10.32 -14.93
C THR A 116 24.70 -9.78 -16.34
N HIS A 117 24.52 -8.47 -16.56
CA HIS A 117 24.68 -7.87 -17.89
C HIS A 117 26.09 -7.35 -18.17
N CYS A 118 27.00 -7.41 -17.20
CA CYS A 118 28.37 -6.87 -17.29
C CYS A 118 28.42 -5.39 -17.71
N ARG A 119 27.38 -4.60 -17.36
CA ARG A 119 27.31 -3.15 -17.58
C ARG A 119 27.78 -2.42 -16.34
N GLU A 120 29.05 -2.57 -16.01
CA GLU A 120 29.64 -2.17 -14.72
C GLU A 120 29.35 -0.72 -14.35
N ALA A 121 29.64 0.25 -15.22
CA ALA A 121 29.42 1.68 -14.93
C ALA A 121 27.95 2.00 -14.63
N PHE A 122 27.02 1.34 -15.33
CA PHE A 122 25.59 1.54 -15.14
C PHE A 122 25.12 0.88 -13.84
N GLY A 123 25.52 -0.36 -13.59
CA GLY A 123 25.24 -1.06 -12.34
C GLY A 123 25.80 -0.33 -11.12
N MET A 124 27.03 0.20 -11.22
CA MET A 124 27.69 0.98 -10.18
C MET A 124 26.91 2.25 -9.81
N THR A 125 26.33 2.92 -10.81
CA THR A 125 25.51 4.12 -10.60
C THR A 125 24.29 3.80 -9.72
N TYR A 126 23.60 2.69 -10.00
CA TYR A 126 22.45 2.24 -9.20
C TYR A 126 22.83 1.77 -7.80
N LEU A 127 23.91 1.01 -7.67
CA LEU A 127 24.41 0.54 -6.37
C LEU A 127 24.81 1.73 -5.48
N LYS A 128 25.50 2.73 -6.05
CA LYS A 128 25.83 3.98 -5.37
C LYS A 128 24.57 4.72 -4.87
N LEU A 129 23.59 4.92 -5.75
CA LEU A 129 22.36 5.64 -5.40
C LEU A 129 21.57 4.92 -4.30
N SER A 130 21.49 3.58 -4.37
CA SER A 130 20.85 2.76 -3.33
C SER A 130 21.59 2.86 -1.98
N ALA A 131 22.93 2.83 -1.99
CA ALA A 131 23.76 3.00 -0.80
C ALA A 131 23.61 4.40 -0.18
N GLN A 132 23.54 5.45 -1.00
CA GLN A 132 23.30 6.83 -0.53
C GLN A 132 21.93 6.99 0.16
N LYS A 133 20.94 6.16 -0.21
CA LYS A 133 19.64 6.08 0.46
C LYS A 133 19.64 5.18 1.70
N GLY A 134 20.81 4.68 2.11
CA GLY A 134 20.97 3.89 3.32
C GLY A 134 20.50 2.45 3.21
N TYR A 135 20.36 1.88 2.00
CA TYR A 135 19.98 0.48 1.86
C TYR A 135 21.14 -0.43 2.32
N PRO A 136 20.99 -1.22 3.41
CA PRO A 136 22.14 -1.86 4.03
C PRO A 136 22.93 -2.76 3.08
N LYS A 137 22.22 -3.59 2.28
CA LYS A 137 22.87 -4.50 1.33
C LYS A 137 23.64 -3.74 0.23
N ALA A 138 23.14 -2.59 -0.21
CA ALA A 138 23.85 -1.77 -1.19
C ALA A 138 25.10 -1.15 -0.58
N CYS A 139 25.04 -0.65 0.67
CA CYS A 139 26.22 -0.13 1.35
C CYS A 139 27.34 -1.17 1.44
N TYR A 140 26.99 -2.42 1.82
CA TYR A 140 27.95 -3.52 1.85
C TYR A 140 28.53 -3.84 0.47
N VAL A 141 27.67 -4.07 -0.54
CA VAL A 141 28.14 -4.45 -1.88
C VAL A 141 28.95 -3.33 -2.53
N TYR A 142 28.46 -2.10 -2.48
CA TYR A 142 29.16 -0.94 -3.05
C TYR A 142 30.52 -0.73 -2.37
N GLY A 143 30.60 -0.90 -1.04
CA GLY A 143 31.85 -0.81 -0.30
C GLY A 143 32.85 -1.95 -0.55
N ILE A 144 32.39 -3.12 -1.02
CA ILE A 144 33.28 -4.23 -1.40
C ILE A 144 33.83 -4.05 -2.83
N ILE A 145 33.06 -3.44 -3.73
CA ILE A 145 33.50 -3.26 -5.11
C ILE A 145 34.53 -2.11 -5.23
N LEU A 146 34.42 -1.08 -4.37
CA LEU A 146 35.40 0.01 -4.27
C LEU A 146 36.68 -0.42 -3.54
#